data_AF-A0AA48KEX2-F1
#
_entry.id   AF-A0AA48KEX2-F1
#
_cell.length_a   1.000
_cell.length_b   1.000
_cell.length_c   1.000
_cell.angle_alpha   90.00
_cell.angle_beta   90.00
_cell.angle_gamma   90.00
#
_symmetry.space_group_name_H-M   'P 1'
#
loop_
_entity.id
_entity.type
_entity.pdbx_description
1 polymer ?
#
loop_
_entity_poly.entity_id
_entity_poly.type
_entity_poly.pdbx_seq_one_letter_code
_entity_poly.pdbx_strand_id
1 'polypeptide(L)'
;MDIPDNLKALVDRLGESMVRALAQDPEVRTLAREVQEWGYDIALVMEATIALQPRSALEAEEPGAPEPEAAPWSEEDRAFLRTFRISM
;
A
#
# COMPACT_ATOMS: atom_id res chain seq x y z
N MET A 1 13.65 5.70 17.34
CA MET A 1 14.51 6.64 16.62
C MET A 1 13.58 7.48 15.75
N ASP A 2 13.44 8.77 16.02
CA ASP A 2 12.50 9.61 15.26
C ASP A 2 12.95 9.76 13.80
N ILE A 3 12.01 9.61 12.88
CA ILE A 3 12.27 9.81 11.45
C ILE A 3 12.53 11.30 11.22
N PRO A 4 13.69 11.68 10.63
CA PRO A 4 13.99 13.08 10.35
C PRO A 4 12.93 13.73 9.46
N ASP A 5 12.54 14.97 9.74
CA ASP A 5 11.48 15.65 8.99
C ASP A 5 11.84 15.88 7.52
N ASN A 6 13.12 16.05 7.21
CA ASN A 6 13.61 16.11 5.83
C ASN A 6 13.42 14.79 5.07
N LEU A 7 13.46 13.64 5.76
CA LEU A 7 13.21 12.34 5.15
C LEU A 7 11.72 12.12 4.89
N LYS A 8 10.85 12.53 5.82
CA LYS A 8 9.39 12.51 5.61
C LYS A 8 9.00 13.34 4.37
N ALA A 9 9.51 14.58 4.29
CA ALA A 9 9.25 15.45 3.14
C ALA A 9 9.76 14.88 1.82
N LEU A 10 10.86 14.11 1.85
CA LEU A 10 11.38 13.43 0.66
C LEU A 10 10.47 12.30 0.20
N VAL A 11 9.92 11.53 1.16
CA VAL A 11 8.95 10.47 0.89
C VAL A 11 7.65 11.01 0.35
N ASP A 12 7.12 12.09 0.92
CA ASP A 12 5.89 12.72 0.43
C ASP A 12 6.07 13.17 -1.03
N ARG A 13 7.19 13.84 -1.33
CA ARG A 13 7.54 14.26 -2.69
C ARG A 13 7.72 13.09 -3.65
N LEU A 14 8.26 11.96 -3.18
CA LEU A 14 8.35 10.74 -3.97
C LEU A 14 6.95 10.24 -4.34
N GLY A 15 6.04 10.14 -3.36
CA GLY A 15 4.65 9.73 -3.58
C GLY A 15 3.93 10.62 -4.59
N GLU A 16 4.01 11.94 -4.40
CA GLU A 16 3.44 12.92 -5.33
C GLU A 16 4.01 12.78 -6.75
N SER A 17 5.33 12.55 -6.86
CA SER A 17 5.98 12.39 -8.17
C SER A 17 5.54 11.12 -8.90
N MET A 18 5.33 10.02 -8.18
CA MET A 18 4.86 8.76 -8.75
C MET A 18 3.42 8.88 -9.26
N VAL A 19 2.52 9.45 -8.44
CA VAL A 19 1.14 9.70 -8.84
C VAL A 19 1.10 10.58 -10.09
N ARG A 20 1.91 11.64 -10.13
CA ARG A 20 2.01 12.52 -11.29
C ARG A 20 2.53 11.80 -12.53
N ALA A 21 3.56 10.97 -12.39
CA ALA A 21 4.14 10.23 -13.51
C ALA A 21 3.11 9.29 -14.13
N LEU A 22 2.41 8.51 -13.31
CA LEU A 22 1.36 7.59 -13.77
C LEU A 22 0.16 8.31 -14.40
N ALA A 23 -0.23 9.48 -13.85
CA ALA A 23 -1.29 10.31 -14.44
C ALA A 23 -0.94 10.85 -15.84
N GLN A 24 0.35 11.05 -16.10
CA GLN A 24 0.85 11.62 -17.35
C GLN A 24 1.30 10.55 -18.35
N ASP A 25 1.31 9.29 -17.93
CA ASP A 25 1.78 8.19 -18.73
C ASP A 25 0.85 7.96 -19.96
N PRO A 26 1.41 7.99 -21.20
CA PRO A 26 0.62 7.78 -22.41
C PRO A 26 0.04 6.36 -22.55
N GLU A 27 0.72 5.36 -22.01
CA GLU A 27 0.29 3.96 -22.07
C GLU A 27 -0.96 3.77 -21.20
N VAL A 28 -0.97 4.32 -19.98
CA VAL A 28 -2.15 4.33 -19.09
C VAL A 28 -3.38 4.93 -19.78
N ARG A 29 -3.21 6.03 -20.51
CA ARG A 29 -4.31 6.67 -21.26
C ARG A 29 -4.80 5.83 -22.44
N THR A 30 -3.89 5.11 -23.09
CA THR A 30 -4.19 4.26 -24.23
C THR A 30 -5.01 3.06 -23.78
N LEU A 31 -4.56 2.38 -22.72
CA LEU A 31 -5.28 1.26 -22.11
C LEU A 31 -6.66 1.67 -21.57
N ALA A 32 -6.76 2.85 -20.92
CA ALA A 32 -8.05 3.36 -20.46
C ALA A 32 -9.04 3.59 -21.61
N ARG A 33 -8.54 4.08 -22.77
CA ARG A 33 -9.36 4.26 -23.96
C ARG A 33 -9.79 2.92 -24.56
N GLU A 34 -8.88 1.95 -24.63
CA GLU A 34 -9.22 0.61 -25.09
C GLU A 34 -10.36 0.04 -24.24
N VAL A 35 -10.30 0.12 -22.91
CA VAL A 35 -11.41 -0.33 -22.03
C VAL A 35 -12.74 0.37 -22.36
N GLN A 36 -12.71 1.67 -22.67
CA GLN A 36 -13.90 2.42 -23.09
C GLN A 36 -14.45 1.95 -24.45
N GLU A 37 -13.58 1.60 -25.40
CA GLU A 37 -13.98 1.05 -26.71
C GLU A 37 -14.72 -0.30 -26.58
N TRP A 38 -14.46 -1.05 -25.50
CA TRP A 38 -15.22 -2.25 -25.15
C TRP A 38 -16.59 -1.97 -24.51
N GLY A 39 -16.95 -0.69 -24.32
CA GLY A 39 -18.25 -0.26 -23.80
C GLY A 39 -18.31 -0.08 -22.28
N TYR A 40 -17.18 0.09 -21.61
CA TYR A 40 -17.09 0.28 -20.16
C TYR A 40 -16.61 1.68 -19.77
N ASP A 41 -17.25 2.31 -18.79
CA ASP A 41 -16.75 3.54 -18.18
C ASP A 41 -15.66 3.22 -17.16
N ILE A 42 -14.58 4.01 -17.17
CA ILE A 42 -13.45 3.85 -16.25
C ILE A 42 -13.23 5.14 -15.44
N ALA A 43 -13.03 4.98 -14.13
CA ALA A 43 -12.58 6.02 -13.22
C ALA A 43 -11.30 5.55 -12.54
N LEU A 44 -10.20 6.26 -12.75
CA LEU A 44 -8.90 5.92 -12.18
C LEU A 44 -8.64 6.80 -10.96
N VAL A 45 -8.40 6.19 -9.80
CA VAL A 45 -7.96 6.87 -8.58
C VAL A 45 -6.59 6.31 -8.22
N MET A 46 -5.63 7.20 -7.98
CA MET A 46 -4.24 6.82 -7.67
C MET A 46 -3.87 7.38 -6.31
N GLU A 47 -3.47 6.49 -5.41
CA GLU A 47 -2.93 6.82 -4.10
C GLU A 47 -1.56 6.14 -3.95
N ALA A 48 -0.56 6.91 -3.54
CA ALA A 48 0.76 6.37 -3.21
C ALA A 48 0.95 6.40 -1.70
N THR A 49 0.89 5.23 -1.06
CA THR A 49 1.24 5.08 0.36
C THR A 49 2.66 4.55 0.46
N ILE A 50 3.56 5.30 1.11
CA ILE A 50 4.97 4.92 1.24
C ILE A 50 5.28 4.72 2.73
N ALA A 51 5.64 3.48 3.09
CA ALA A 51 6.10 3.14 4.43
C ALA A 51 7.62 3.30 4.54
N LEU A 52 8.07 3.93 5.62
CA LEU A 52 9.49 4.08 5.96
C LEU A 52 9.89 3.03 6.99
N GLN A 53 10.93 2.26 6.69
CA GLN A 53 11.56 1.34 7.64
C GLN A 53 13.05 1.65 7.77
N PRO A 54 13.59 1.80 8.99
CA PRO A 54 15.03 1.93 9.20
C PRO A 54 15.75 0.68 8.70
N ARG A 55 16.85 0.85 7.97
CA ARG A 55 17.64 -0.28 7.44
C ARG A 55 18.15 -1.21 8.54
N SER A 56 18.49 -0.67 9.71
CA SER A 56 18.93 -1.43 10.87
C SER A 56 17.84 -2.29 11.52
N ALA A 57 16.55 -2.02 11.24
CA ALA A 57 15.46 -2.84 11.75
C ALA A 57 15.32 -4.17 10.97
N LEU A 58 15.71 -4.17 9.69
CA LEU A 58 15.69 -5.37 8.83
C LEU A 58 16.86 -6.33 9.14
N GLU A 59 17.96 -5.83 9.71
CA GLU A 59 19.11 -6.66 10.10
C GLU A 59 18.89 -7.43 11.43
N ALA A 60 17.85 -7.06 12.19
CA ALA A 60 17.46 -7.76 13.43
C ALA A 60 16.52 -8.96 13.18
N GLU A 61 15.99 -9.09 11.95
CA GLU A 61 15.29 -10.29 11.52
C GLU A 61 16.33 -11.28 11.01
N GLU A 62 16.84 -12.13 11.91
CA GLU A 62 17.62 -13.30 11.48
C GLU A 62 16.79 -14.11 10.45
N PRO A 63 17.36 -14.52 9.31
CA PRO A 63 16.70 -15.40 8.37
C PRO A 63 16.55 -16.79 9.03
N GLY A 64 15.45 -16.99 9.76
CA GLY A 64 15.20 -18.21 10.52
C GLY A 64 14.37 -18.04 11.79
N ALA A 65 13.98 -16.83 12.18
CA ALA A 65 12.95 -16.69 13.21
C ALA A 65 11.66 -17.38 12.70
N PRO A 66 11.11 -18.39 13.41
CA PRO A 66 9.82 -18.95 13.03
C PRO A 66 8.82 -17.79 13.01
N GLU A 67 8.14 -17.60 11.88
CA GLU A 67 6.93 -16.76 11.86
C GLU A 67 6.11 -17.20 13.07
N PRO A 68 5.72 -16.28 13.98
CA PRO A 68 4.87 -16.67 15.10
C PRO A 68 3.65 -17.32 14.47
N GLU A 69 3.48 -18.64 14.70
CA GLU A 69 2.31 -19.38 14.23
C GLU A 69 1.10 -18.50 14.49
N ALA A 70 0.41 -18.10 13.42
CA ALA A 70 -0.66 -17.11 13.50
C ALA A 70 -1.60 -17.53 14.64
N ALA A 71 -1.53 -16.80 15.75
CA ALA A 71 -2.24 -17.17 16.94
C ALA A 71 -3.73 -17.28 16.56
N PRO A 72 -4.43 -18.34 16.97
CA PRO A 72 -5.83 -18.48 16.63
C PRO A 72 -6.57 -17.22 17.12
N TRP A 73 -7.30 -16.59 16.21
CA TRP A 73 -8.02 -15.34 16.46
C TRP A 73 -8.81 -15.45 17.75
N SER A 74 -8.60 -14.50 18.66
CA SER A 74 -9.32 -14.47 19.92
C SER A 74 -10.81 -14.20 19.67
N GLU A 75 -11.65 -14.46 20.68
CA GLU A 75 -13.09 -14.17 20.58
C GLU A 75 -13.35 -12.66 20.40
N GLU A 76 -12.48 -11.82 20.96
CA GLU A 76 -12.52 -10.36 20.81
C GLU A 76 -12.18 -9.94 19.38
N ASP A 77 -11.15 -10.53 18.77
CA ASP A 77 -10.79 -10.26 17.37
C ASP A 77 -11.92 -10.65 16.41
N ARG A 78 -12.60 -11.78 16.68
CA ARG A 78 -13.75 -12.25 15.89
C ARG A 78 -14.96 -11.32 16.04
N ALA A 79 -15.23 -10.82 17.23
CA ALA A 79 -16.29 -9.84 17.46
C ALA A 79 -16.00 -8.52 16.72
N PHE A 80 -14.74 -8.10 16.72
CA PHE A 80 -14.28 -6.91 16.00
C PHE A 80 -14.45 -7.07 14.48
N LEU A 81 -14.00 -8.19 13.88
CA LEU A 81 -14.15 -8.43 12.43
C LEU A 81 -15.60 -8.46 11.96
N ARG A 82 -16.52 -8.99 12.78
CA ARG A 82 -17.96 -9.01 12.48
C ARG A 82 -18.51 -7.59 12.31
N THR A 83 -17.94 -6.59 12.99
CA THR A 83 -18.29 -5.17 12.82
C THR A 83 -17.99 -4.69 11.40
N PHE A 84 -16.92 -5.21 10.78
CA PHE A 84 -16.54 -4.92 9.40
C PHE A 84 -17.18 -5.85 8.37
N ARG A 85 -18.10 -6.74 8.78
CA ARG A 85 -18.69 -7.80 7.93
C ARG A 85 -17.66 -8.75 7.31
N ILE A 86 -16.44 -8.79 7.84
CA ILE A 86 -15.42 -9.74 7.43
C ILE A 86 -15.76 -11.07 8.12
N SER A 87 -16.09 -12.07 7.32
CA SER A 87 -16.43 -13.42 7.81
C SER A 87 -15.21 -14.31 7.60
N MET A 88 -14.74 -14.95 8.67
CA MET A 88 -13.75 -16.03 8.62
C MET A 88 -14.45 -17.38 8.69
#